data_AF-A0A966PJL9-F1
#
_entry.id   AF-A0A966PJL9-F1
#
_cell.length_a   1.000
_cell.length_b   1.000
_cell.length_c   1.000
_cell.angle_alpha   90.00
_cell.angle_beta   90.00
_cell.angle_gamma   90.00
#
_symmetry.space_group_name_H-M   'P 1'
#
loop_
_entity.id
_entity.type
_entity.pdbx_description
1 polymer ?
#
loop_
_entity_poly.entity_id
_entity_poly.type
_entity_poly.pdbx_seq_one_letter_code
_entity_poly.pdbx_strand_id
1 'polypeptide(L)'
;LALCSTGDHIVAQRNCYAGTLAFLNGPCARLGIDVTFVDGRNAQEFAAAVRPGKTMLVMAETPSNPQCDLVDLAALGAIKGPFTLVDSTLATPLGQRPHDHGVSIVLHSATKGIAGHNDATIGVIAADADLIADIWGYSILHGATASPFDAMNALRGVRTLDARLARQCGSAQTLAEWLSAQKCVSAVHYPGLKSHPQHDLAKKQMNYFGSVLSFEIAGGKSAAAKFLGALKLIRPAVTLGGPETLISHSASSTHNSVDAETKVKTGLTDSLLRLSVGLEACVDIQRDLAMAFAQAN
;
A
#
# COMPACT_ATOMS: atom_id res chain seq x y z
N LEU A 1 -10.57 -7.34 14.40
CA LEU A 1 -11.06 -8.30 15.42
C LEU A 1 -11.63 -7.60 16.64
N ALA A 2 -11.05 -6.48 17.12
CA ALA A 2 -11.67 -5.71 18.21
C ALA A 2 -13.12 -5.25 17.92
N LEU A 3 -13.47 -5.03 16.65
CA LEU A 3 -14.74 -4.45 16.21
C LEU A 3 -15.73 -5.45 15.60
N CYS A 4 -15.31 -6.72 15.45
CA CYS A 4 -16.13 -7.71 14.74
C CYS A 4 -16.09 -9.04 15.50
N SER A 5 -17.23 -9.68 15.52
CA SER A 5 -17.52 -10.93 16.20
C SER A 5 -18.23 -11.90 15.24
N THR A 6 -18.48 -13.13 15.70
CA THR A 6 -19.21 -14.11 14.91
C THR A 6 -20.58 -13.59 14.48
N GLY A 7 -20.87 -13.69 13.19
CA GLY A 7 -22.10 -13.17 12.58
C GLY A 7 -21.96 -11.77 11.99
N ASP A 8 -20.88 -11.04 12.28
CA ASP A 8 -20.64 -9.72 11.69
C ASP A 8 -20.13 -9.80 10.25
N HIS A 9 -20.16 -8.65 9.57
CA HIS A 9 -19.75 -8.53 8.17
C HIS A 9 -18.74 -7.38 7.96
N ILE A 10 -17.79 -7.60 7.05
CA ILE A 10 -16.80 -6.62 6.60
C ILE A 10 -16.95 -6.38 5.10
N VAL A 11 -16.90 -5.12 4.67
CA VAL A 11 -16.71 -4.76 3.25
C VAL A 11 -15.24 -4.36 3.08
N ALA A 12 -14.52 -5.01 2.17
CA ALA A 12 -13.09 -4.76 1.97
C ALA A 12 -12.74 -4.52 0.51
N GLN A 13 -11.78 -3.65 0.26
CA GLN A 13 -11.15 -3.50 -1.05
C GLN A 13 -10.43 -4.78 -1.46
N ARG A 14 -10.65 -5.25 -2.69
CA ARG A 14 -9.96 -6.44 -3.24
C ARG A 14 -8.48 -6.22 -3.53
N ASN A 15 -8.11 -5.02 -4.01
CA ASN A 15 -6.73 -4.63 -4.29
C ASN A 15 -6.09 -4.07 -3.00
N CYS A 16 -5.75 -4.93 -2.05
CA CYS A 16 -5.02 -4.54 -0.84
C CYS A 16 -3.89 -5.54 -0.55
N TYR A 17 -3.12 -5.26 0.49
CA TYR A 17 -1.99 -6.07 0.92
C TYR A 17 -2.36 -7.55 1.04
N ALA A 18 -1.55 -8.42 0.42
CA ALA A 18 -1.79 -9.87 0.38
C ALA A 18 -1.99 -10.49 1.78
N GLY A 19 -1.29 -10.00 2.81
CA GLY A 19 -1.47 -10.47 4.18
C GLY A 19 -2.85 -10.12 4.75
N THR A 20 -3.38 -8.95 4.41
CA THR A 20 -4.74 -8.53 4.77
C THR A 20 -5.77 -9.42 4.08
N LEU A 21 -5.61 -9.69 2.78
CA LEU A 21 -6.48 -10.61 2.05
C LEU A 21 -6.48 -12.02 2.65
N ALA A 22 -5.30 -12.56 2.97
CA ALA A 22 -5.17 -13.88 3.60
C ALA A 22 -5.85 -13.92 4.97
N PHE A 23 -5.71 -12.86 5.77
CA PHE A 23 -6.36 -12.72 7.07
C PHE A 23 -7.89 -12.69 6.96
N LEU A 24 -8.42 -11.92 6.01
CA LEU A 24 -9.86 -11.81 5.77
C LEU A 24 -10.48 -13.11 5.23
N ASN A 25 -9.79 -13.80 4.31
CA ASN A 25 -10.32 -15.03 3.72
C ASN A 25 -10.20 -16.26 4.62
N GLY A 26 -9.17 -16.33 5.46
CA GLY A 26 -8.91 -17.49 6.31
C GLY A 26 -9.38 -17.28 7.76
N PRO A 27 -8.58 -16.62 8.61
CA PRO A 27 -8.92 -16.35 10.01
C PRO A 27 -10.32 -15.75 10.24
N CYS A 28 -10.73 -14.72 9.50
CA CYS A 28 -12.06 -14.12 9.68
C CYS A 28 -13.19 -15.09 9.33
N ALA A 29 -13.08 -15.81 8.21
CA ALA A 29 -14.07 -16.83 7.84
C ALA A 29 -14.21 -17.93 8.91
N ARG A 30 -13.08 -18.39 9.47
CA ARG A 30 -13.08 -19.37 10.57
C ARG A 30 -13.77 -18.86 11.85
N LEU A 31 -13.71 -17.55 12.09
CA LEU A 31 -14.38 -16.89 13.22
C LEU A 31 -15.86 -16.55 12.94
N GLY A 32 -16.38 -16.93 11.77
CA GLY A 32 -17.74 -16.64 11.34
C GLY A 32 -17.97 -15.16 11.02
N ILE A 33 -16.93 -14.45 10.57
CA ILE A 33 -17.04 -13.07 10.08
C ILE A 33 -17.12 -13.13 8.55
N ASP A 34 -18.24 -12.65 7.99
CA ASP A 34 -18.45 -12.60 6.55
C ASP A 34 -17.65 -11.45 5.93
N VAL A 35 -17.14 -11.62 4.70
CA VAL A 35 -16.44 -10.56 3.97
C VAL A 35 -16.99 -10.42 2.55
N THR A 36 -17.32 -9.18 2.14
CA THR A 36 -17.62 -8.83 0.74
C THR A 36 -16.47 -8.01 0.17
N PHE A 37 -15.86 -8.48 -0.92
CA PHE A 37 -14.77 -7.77 -1.60
C PHE A 37 -15.27 -6.90 -2.76
N VAL A 38 -14.92 -5.62 -2.76
CA VAL A 38 -15.33 -4.62 -3.76
C VAL A 38 -14.13 -4.05 -4.52
N ASP A 39 -14.37 -3.42 -5.67
CA ASP A 39 -13.34 -2.66 -6.37
C ASP A 39 -13.14 -1.29 -5.71
N GLY A 40 -11.93 -1.04 -5.19
CA GLY A 40 -11.60 0.21 -4.49
C GLY A 40 -11.69 1.46 -5.37
N ARG A 41 -11.53 1.29 -6.69
CA ARG A 41 -11.59 2.40 -7.66
C ARG A 41 -12.99 2.98 -7.81
N ASN A 42 -14.01 2.23 -7.39
CA ASN A 42 -15.42 2.59 -7.42
C ASN A 42 -15.97 2.72 -6.00
N ALA A 43 -15.91 3.92 -5.43
CA ALA A 43 -16.29 4.15 -4.04
C ALA A 43 -17.75 3.75 -3.72
N GLN A 44 -18.62 3.78 -4.74
CA GLN A 44 -20.04 3.42 -4.64
C GLN A 44 -20.24 1.93 -4.33
N GLU A 45 -19.31 1.06 -4.74
CA GLU A 45 -19.41 -0.37 -4.44
C GLU A 45 -19.29 -0.64 -2.94
N PHE A 46 -18.49 0.14 -2.21
CA PHE A 46 -18.40 0.01 -0.75
C PHE A 46 -19.75 0.27 -0.10
N ALA A 47 -20.40 1.39 -0.44
CA ALA A 47 -21.69 1.77 0.10
C ALA A 47 -22.78 0.75 -0.26
N ALA A 48 -22.79 0.27 -1.51
CA ALA A 48 -23.77 -0.73 -1.97
C ALA A 48 -23.60 -2.10 -1.28
N ALA A 49 -22.38 -2.45 -0.86
CA ALA A 49 -22.10 -3.70 -0.17
C ALA A 49 -22.40 -3.66 1.35
N VAL A 50 -22.74 -2.48 1.90
CA VAL A 50 -23.12 -2.35 3.31
C VAL A 50 -24.44 -3.08 3.56
N ARG A 51 -24.46 -3.94 4.58
CA ARG A 51 -25.62 -4.66 5.10
C ARG A 51 -26.01 -4.00 6.42
N PRO A 52 -27.08 -3.16 6.46
CA PRO A 52 -27.45 -2.43 7.66
C PRO A 52 -27.63 -3.35 8.87
N GLY A 53 -27.07 -2.96 10.02
CA GLY A 53 -27.11 -3.74 11.26
C GLY A 53 -26.21 -4.99 11.29
N LYS A 54 -25.47 -5.29 10.21
CA LYS A 54 -24.53 -6.43 10.14
C LYS A 54 -23.11 -6.03 9.72
N THR A 55 -22.96 -5.10 8.77
CA THR A 55 -21.64 -4.59 8.41
C THR A 55 -21.10 -3.74 9.56
N MET A 56 -19.97 -4.16 10.13
CA MET A 56 -19.30 -3.44 11.21
C MET A 56 -18.12 -2.60 10.73
N LEU A 57 -17.48 -3.02 9.62
CA LEU A 57 -16.28 -2.38 9.10
C LEU A 57 -16.31 -2.29 7.57
N VAL A 58 -15.94 -1.12 7.07
CA VAL A 58 -15.59 -0.88 5.66
C VAL A 58 -14.11 -0.52 5.60
N MET A 59 -13.32 -1.28 4.82
CA MET A 59 -11.87 -1.15 4.80
C MET A 59 -11.30 -0.93 3.40
N ALA A 60 -10.43 0.07 3.28
CA ALA A 60 -9.71 0.40 2.06
C ALA A 60 -8.20 0.55 2.30
N GLU A 61 -7.41 0.46 1.23
CA GLU A 61 -5.98 0.78 1.18
C GLU A 61 -5.76 1.76 0.04
N THR A 62 -5.26 2.97 0.34
CA THR A 62 -5.08 4.02 -0.67
C THR A 62 -3.84 4.88 -0.40
N PRO A 63 -2.83 4.89 -1.30
CA PRO A 63 -2.74 4.09 -2.53
C PRO A 63 -2.64 2.57 -2.28
N SER A 64 -3.14 1.77 -3.21
CA SER A 64 -3.09 0.30 -3.13
C SER A 64 -1.70 -0.26 -3.42
N ASN A 65 -1.35 -1.38 -2.80
CA ASN A 65 -0.15 -2.15 -3.12
C ASN A 65 -0.50 -3.37 -4.00
N PRO A 66 0.15 -3.60 -5.15
CA PRO A 66 1.26 -2.83 -5.73
C PRO A 66 0.83 -1.76 -6.77
N GLN A 67 -0.42 -1.73 -7.22
CA GLN A 67 -0.83 -0.96 -8.41
C GLN A 67 -0.99 0.54 -8.18
N CYS A 68 -0.97 1.02 -6.94
CA CYS A 68 -1.15 2.42 -6.57
C CYS A 68 -2.51 3.01 -7.00
N ASP A 69 -3.54 2.16 -7.09
CA ASP A 69 -4.93 2.62 -7.24
C ASP A 69 -5.34 3.44 -6.00
N LEU A 70 -6.22 4.41 -6.21
CA LEU A 70 -6.73 5.26 -5.14
C LEU A 70 -8.17 4.93 -4.80
N VAL A 71 -8.56 5.27 -3.57
CA VAL A 71 -9.96 5.28 -3.13
C VAL A 71 -10.34 6.73 -2.81
N ASP A 72 -11.53 7.16 -3.25
CA ASP A 72 -12.06 8.49 -2.89
C ASP A 72 -12.40 8.52 -1.39
N LEU A 73 -11.58 9.23 -0.63
CA LEU A 73 -11.70 9.30 0.83
C LEU A 73 -12.97 10.02 1.28
N ALA A 74 -13.43 11.04 0.53
CA ALA A 74 -14.63 11.77 0.88
C ALA A 74 -15.88 10.89 0.70
N ALA A 75 -15.91 10.09 -0.37
CA ALA A 75 -16.97 9.12 -0.59
C ALA A 75 -16.94 8.00 0.46
N LEU A 76 -15.76 7.48 0.80
CA LEU A 76 -15.60 6.45 1.83
C LEU A 76 -16.03 6.94 3.22
N GLY A 77 -15.57 8.12 3.64
CA GLY A 77 -15.92 8.72 4.94
C GLY A 77 -17.37 9.19 5.05
N ALA A 78 -18.08 9.32 3.92
CA ALA A 78 -19.50 9.62 3.91
C ALA A 78 -20.38 8.40 4.26
N ILE A 79 -19.85 7.17 4.18
CA ILE A 79 -20.60 5.94 4.50
C ILE A 79 -21.02 5.96 5.98
N LYS A 80 -22.30 5.71 6.25
CA LYS A 80 -22.89 5.71 7.60
C LYS A 80 -23.28 4.30 8.02
N GLY A 81 -23.16 4.01 9.32
CA GLY A 81 -23.47 2.71 9.93
C GLY A 81 -22.22 2.00 10.42
N PRO A 82 -21.38 1.43 9.53
CA PRO A 82 -20.13 0.80 9.92
C PRO A 82 -19.03 1.81 10.24
N PHE A 83 -17.99 1.36 10.94
CA PHE A 83 -16.71 2.09 11.00
C PHE A 83 -16.03 2.04 9.63
N THR A 84 -15.30 3.10 9.29
CA THR A 84 -14.44 3.12 8.10
C THR A 84 -12.98 3.07 8.50
N LEU A 85 -12.21 2.22 7.82
CA LEU A 85 -10.77 2.07 8.02
C LEU A 85 -10.02 2.29 6.73
N VAL A 86 -8.99 3.12 6.78
CA VAL A 86 -8.03 3.27 5.69
C VAL A 86 -6.65 2.84 6.15
N ASP A 87 -6.09 1.83 5.49
CA ASP A 87 -4.65 1.60 5.49
C ASP A 87 -3.99 2.68 4.62
N SER A 88 -3.28 3.58 5.29
CA SER A 88 -2.59 4.71 4.67
C SER A 88 -1.07 4.51 4.70
N THR A 89 -0.60 3.26 4.74
CA THR A 89 0.82 2.90 4.82
C THR A 89 1.66 3.53 3.70
N LEU A 90 1.21 3.45 2.44
CA LEU A 90 1.98 3.97 1.29
C LEU A 90 2.04 5.50 1.24
N ALA A 91 0.98 6.18 1.68
CA ALA A 91 0.95 7.65 1.71
C ALA A 91 1.69 8.23 2.92
N THR A 92 1.70 7.51 4.05
CA THR A 92 2.09 8.02 5.39
C THR A 92 1.20 9.18 5.87
N PRO A 93 1.28 9.59 7.15
CA PRO A 93 0.48 10.71 7.67
C PRO A 93 0.77 12.08 7.03
N LEU A 94 1.93 12.22 6.36
CA LEU A 94 2.29 13.46 5.66
C LEU A 94 1.73 13.50 4.24
N GLY A 95 1.62 12.35 3.57
CA GLY A 95 1.13 12.27 2.20
C GLY A 95 -0.39 12.28 2.10
N GLN A 96 -1.11 11.75 3.09
CA GLN A 96 -2.57 11.70 3.08
C GLN A 96 -3.11 11.63 4.52
N ARG A 97 -4.24 12.30 4.80
CA ARG A 97 -4.89 12.32 6.12
C ARG A 97 -6.34 11.85 6.01
N PRO A 98 -6.61 10.53 6.04
CA PRO A 98 -7.97 10.01 5.85
C PRO A 98 -8.99 10.52 6.88
N HIS A 99 -8.57 10.80 8.11
CA HIS A 99 -9.45 11.34 9.17
C HIS A 99 -10.07 12.69 8.78
N ASP A 100 -9.33 13.55 8.07
CA ASP A 100 -9.83 14.85 7.56
C ASP A 100 -10.99 14.69 6.55
N HIS A 101 -11.19 13.47 6.03
CA HIS A 101 -12.27 13.12 5.09
C HIS A 101 -13.41 12.31 5.75
N GLY A 102 -13.42 12.20 7.08
CA GLY A 102 -14.46 11.48 7.82
C GLY A 102 -14.22 9.98 7.98
N VAL A 103 -13.00 9.49 7.70
CA VAL A 103 -12.63 8.11 7.98
C VAL A 103 -12.44 7.90 9.48
N SER A 104 -13.06 6.87 10.05
CA SER A 104 -13.06 6.60 11.49
C SER A 104 -11.69 6.13 12.01
N ILE A 105 -10.99 5.30 11.23
CA ILE A 105 -9.74 4.64 11.64
C ILE A 105 -8.70 4.79 10.54
N VAL A 106 -7.51 5.26 10.92
CA VAL A 106 -6.32 5.27 10.06
C VAL A 106 -5.34 4.23 10.57
N LEU A 107 -4.94 3.31 9.71
CA LEU A 107 -3.96 2.26 10.00
C LEU A 107 -2.69 2.49 9.20
N HIS A 108 -1.55 2.21 9.84
CA HIS A 108 -0.25 2.17 9.18
C HIS A 108 0.55 0.94 9.62
N SER A 109 1.18 0.27 8.64
CA SER A 109 2.40 -0.48 8.90
C SER A 109 3.55 0.52 9.08
N ALA A 110 3.82 0.90 10.33
CA ALA A 110 4.90 1.82 10.65
C ALA A 110 6.29 1.23 10.41
N THR A 111 6.39 -0.11 10.25
CA THR A 111 7.54 -0.83 9.65
C THR A 111 8.07 -0.18 8.37
N LYS A 112 7.19 0.51 7.62
CA LYS A 112 7.48 1.08 6.30
C LYS A 112 7.99 2.52 6.42
N GLY A 113 7.35 3.47 5.73
CA GLY A 113 7.83 4.85 5.63
C GLY A 113 7.96 5.58 6.97
N ILE A 114 7.14 5.25 7.98
CA ILE A 114 7.15 5.91 9.30
C ILE A 114 8.47 5.65 10.02
N ALA A 115 8.81 4.38 10.31
CA ALA A 115 10.11 4.03 10.87
C ALA A 115 11.22 4.30 9.86
N GLY A 116 11.05 3.84 8.62
CA GLY A 116 11.81 4.30 7.46
C GLY A 116 13.30 3.95 7.44
N HIS A 117 13.73 2.98 8.25
CA HIS A 117 15.13 2.55 8.39
C HIS A 117 15.30 1.03 8.25
N ASN A 118 14.26 0.30 7.82
CA ASN A 118 14.30 -1.17 7.62
C ASN A 118 14.70 -1.99 8.87
N ASP A 119 14.47 -1.45 10.06
CA ASP A 119 15.00 -1.95 11.35
C ASP A 119 13.94 -2.03 12.47
N ALA A 120 12.66 -1.85 12.15
CA ALA A 120 11.57 -1.91 13.12
C ALA A 120 10.35 -2.62 12.54
N THR A 121 9.68 -3.47 13.33
CA THR A 121 8.39 -4.05 12.96
C THR A 121 7.30 -3.53 13.89
N ILE A 122 6.45 -2.62 13.40
CA ILE A 122 5.44 -1.96 14.24
C ILE A 122 4.22 -1.54 13.42
N GLY A 123 3.04 -1.67 14.01
CA GLY A 123 1.77 -1.15 13.51
C GLY A 123 1.33 0.06 14.33
N VAL A 124 0.65 1.01 13.68
CA VAL A 124 0.07 2.19 14.34
C VAL A 124 -1.38 2.34 13.88
N ILE A 125 -2.27 2.60 14.83
CA ILE A 125 -3.69 2.89 14.59
C ILE A 125 -3.99 4.26 15.20
N ALA A 126 -4.65 5.11 14.44
CA ALA A 126 -5.16 6.41 14.89
C ALA A 126 -6.67 6.48 14.65
N ALA A 127 -7.42 6.90 15.67
CA ALA A 127 -8.87 7.07 15.65
C ALA A 127 -9.26 7.97 16.84
N ASP A 128 -10.56 8.26 16.98
CA ASP A 128 -11.08 9.00 18.13
C ASP A 128 -10.85 8.24 19.45
N ALA A 129 -10.75 8.98 20.56
CA ALA A 129 -10.26 8.46 21.83
C ALA A 129 -11.03 7.23 22.34
N ASP A 130 -12.36 7.25 22.29
CA ASP A 130 -13.20 6.14 22.76
C ASP A 130 -12.96 4.87 21.92
N LEU A 131 -12.89 5.02 20.59
CA LEU A 131 -12.63 3.90 19.68
C LEU A 131 -11.21 3.33 19.86
N ILE A 132 -10.22 4.19 20.09
CA ILE A 132 -8.86 3.74 20.43
C ILE A 132 -8.83 2.99 21.76
N ALA A 133 -9.59 3.45 22.77
CA ALA A 133 -9.64 2.77 24.07
C ALA A 133 -10.18 1.34 23.95
N ASP A 134 -11.25 1.14 23.17
CA ASP A 134 -11.82 -0.18 22.91
C ASP A 134 -10.84 -1.10 22.15
N ILE A 135 -10.22 -0.59 21.08
CA ILE A 135 -9.22 -1.33 20.30
C ILE A 135 -8.01 -1.69 21.17
N TRP A 136 -7.55 -0.77 22.01
CA TRP A 136 -6.43 -0.96 22.92
C TRP A 136 -6.73 -2.02 23.97
N GLY A 137 -7.92 -1.99 24.58
CA GLY A 137 -8.39 -3.01 25.52
C GLY A 137 -8.34 -4.41 24.92
N TYR A 138 -8.81 -4.56 23.68
CA TYR A 138 -8.67 -5.83 22.94
C TYR A 138 -7.21 -6.19 22.67
N SER A 139 -6.38 -5.24 22.25
CA SER A 139 -4.96 -5.45 21.92
C SER A 139 -4.15 -5.98 23.11
N ILE A 140 -4.42 -5.47 24.32
CA ILE A 140 -3.81 -5.96 25.57
C ILE A 140 -4.13 -7.45 25.77
N LEU A 141 -5.40 -7.81 25.66
CA LEU A 141 -5.86 -9.20 25.86
C LEU A 141 -5.32 -10.14 24.77
N HIS A 142 -5.17 -9.63 23.54
CA HIS A 142 -4.61 -10.37 22.42
C HIS A 142 -3.08 -10.50 22.47
N GLY A 143 -2.40 -9.68 23.29
CA GLY A 143 -0.94 -9.66 23.38
C GLY A 143 -0.23 -9.04 22.16
N ALA A 144 -0.94 -8.23 21.36
CA ALA A 144 -0.37 -7.53 20.20
C ALA A 144 0.41 -6.26 20.62
N THR A 145 1.39 -6.45 21.50
CA THR A 145 2.21 -5.37 22.07
C THR A 145 3.46 -5.14 21.24
N ALA A 146 3.73 -3.87 20.90
CA ALA A 146 4.97 -3.51 20.22
C ALA A 146 6.19 -3.69 21.14
N SER A 147 7.31 -4.16 20.58
CA SER A 147 8.60 -4.14 21.27
C SER A 147 8.97 -2.69 21.63
N PRO A 148 9.44 -2.40 22.86
CA PRO A 148 9.96 -1.07 23.21
C PRO A 148 11.12 -0.64 22.30
N PHE A 149 11.91 -1.60 21.79
CA PHE A 149 12.99 -1.33 20.85
C PHE A 149 12.46 -0.88 19.48
N ASP A 150 11.46 -1.59 18.93
CA ASP A 150 10.81 -1.21 17.67
C ASP A 150 10.10 0.15 17.79
N ALA A 151 9.45 0.41 18.93
CA ALA A 151 8.80 1.68 19.21
C ALA A 151 9.82 2.84 19.26
N MET A 152 10.98 2.61 19.88
CA MET A 152 12.06 3.60 19.92
C MET A 152 12.64 3.88 18.53
N ASN A 153 12.86 2.85 17.70
CA ASN A 153 13.31 3.01 16.32
C ASN A 153 12.28 3.75 15.46
N ALA A 154 10.98 3.45 15.62
CA ALA A 154 9.92 4.18 14.94
C ALA A 154 9.89 5.66 15.34
N LEU A 155 10.00 5.98 16.64
CA LEU A 155 10.08 7.35 17.14
C LEU A 155 11.31 8.10 16.61
N ARG A 156 12.46 7.43 16.51
CA ARG A 156 13.66 7.98 15.86
C ARG A 156 13.39 8.26 14.38
N GLY A 157 12.76 7.33 13.68
CA GLY A 157 12.40 7.42 12.27
C GLY A 157 11.48 8.59 11.93
N VAL A 158 10.45 8.83 12.75
CA VAL A 158 9.48 9.92 12.55
C VAL A 158 10.14 11.29 12.48
N ARG A 159 11.25 11.51 13.21
CA ARG A 159 11.97 12.81 13.25
C ARG A 159 12.52 13.23 11.89
N THR A 160 12.72 12.30 10.97
CA THR A 160 13.21 12.58 9.61
C THR A 160 12.17 12.24 8.53
N LEU A 161 10.93 11.92 8.93
CA LEU A 161 9.89 11.47 8.00
C LEU A 161 9.66 12.46 6.86
N ASP A 162 9.50 13.75 7.17
CA ASP A 162 9.23 14.78 6.16
C ASP A 162 10.37 14.89 5.13
N ALA A 163 11.61 15.04 5.61
CA ALA A 163 12.79 15.14 4.74
C ALA A 163 12.98 13.89 3.87
N ARG A 164 12.77 12.69 4.44
CA ARG A 164 12.86 11.43 3.69
C ARG A 164 11.76 11.33 2.65
N LEU A 165 10.51 11.56 3.04
CA LEU A 165 9.36 11.43 2.15
C LEU A 165 9.45 12.41 1.00
N ALA A 166 9.76 13.69 1.26
CA ALA A 166 9.91 14.70 0.21
C ALA A 166 10.97 14.29 -0.83
N ARG A 167 12.13 13.81 -0.37
CA ARG A 167 13.21 13.32 -1.24
C ARG A 167 12.76 12.11 -2.06
N GLN A 168 12.16 11.11 -1.41
CA GLN A 168 11.73 9.88 -2.06
C GLN A 168 10.61 10.14 -3.08
N CYS A 169 9.64 10.99 -2.76
CA CYS A 169 8.57 11.38 -3.68
C CYS A 169 9.09 12.15 -4.89
N GLY A 170 10.02 13.10 -4.70
CA GLY A 170 10.64 13.81 -5.82
C GLY A 170 11.41 12.89 -6.77
N SER A 171 12.18 11.94 -6.21
CA SER A 171 12.84 10.89 -7.00
C SER A 171 11.84 9.98 -7.69
N ALA A 172 10.76 9.56 -7.00
CA ALA A 172 9.73 8.70 -7.58
C ALA A 172 8.99 9.35 -8.75
N GLN A 173 8.65 10.64 -8.66
CA GLN A 173 8.08 11.39 -9.78
C GLN A 173 9.04 11.39 -10.99
N THR A 174 10.31 11.74 -10.76
CA THR A 174 11.33 11.79 -11.81
C THR A 174 11.54 10.43 -12.48
N LEU A 175 11.57 9.36 -11.68
CA LEU A 175 11.68 7.99 -12.16
C LEU A 175 10.44 7.54 -12.93
N ALA A 176 9.24 7.87 -12.46
CA ALA A 176 7.99 7.51 -13.11
C ALA A 176 7.88 8.16 -14.51
N GLU A 177 8.23 9.43 -14.63
CA GLU A 177 8.28 10.16 -15.90
C GLU A 177 9.31 9.57 -16.86
N TRP A 178 10.52 9.27 -16.35
CA TRP A 178 11.58 8.65 -17.15
C TRP A 178 11.22 7.23 -17.61
N LEU A 179 10.64 6.41 -16.72
CA LEU A 179 10.18 5.05 -17.03
C LEU A 179 9.11 5.07 -18.14
N SER A 180 8.21 6.06 -18.11
CA SER A 180 7.16 6.23 -19.12
C SER A 180 7.70 6.49 -20.54
N ALA A 181 8.96 6.90 -20.67
CA ALA A 181 9.63 7.10 -21.95
C ALA A 181 10.46 5.88 -22.43
N GLN A 182 10.56 4.81 -21.63
CA GLN A 182 11.38 3.65 -21.98
C GLN A 182 10.61 2.66 -22.85
N LYS A 183 11.19 2.25 -23.99
CA LYS A 183 10.55 1.32 -24.95
C LYS A 183 10.24 -0.06 -24.37
N CYS A 184 10.98 -0.49 -23.36
CA CYS A 184 10.80 -1.79 -22.69
C CYS A 184 9.76 -1.75 -21.55
N VAL A 185 9.17 -0.58 -21.28
CA VAL A 185 8.14 -0.38 -20.26
C VAL A 185 6.81 -0.11 -20.96
N SER A 186 5.81 -0.97 -20.73
CA SER A 186 4.50 -0.86 -21.38
C SER A 186 3.50 0.01 -20.61
N ALA A 187 3.67 0.12 -19.28
CA ALA A 187 2.85 0.97 -18.43
C ALA A 187 3.61 1.39 -17.17
N VAL A 188 3.26 2.55 -16.62
CA VAL A 188 3.73 3.05 -15.33
C VAL A 188 2.53 3.45 -14.48
N HIS A 189 2.50 2.95 -13.26
CA HIS A 189 1.48 3.19 -12.26
C HIS A 189 2.07 4.06 -11.15
N TYR A 190 1.76 5.35 -11.21
CA TYR A 190 2.15 6.31 -10.18
C TYR A 190 1.14 7.45 -10.10
N PRO A 191 0.53 7.74 -8.92
CA PRO A 191 -0.51 8.76 -8.80
C PRO A 191 -0.10 10.17 -9.27
N GLY A 192 1.20 10.47 -9.24
CA GLY A 192 1.76 11.75 -9.69
C GLY A 192 1.84 11.94 -11.21
N LEU A 193 1.68 10.86 -12.00
CA LEU A 193 1.65 10.98 -13.45
C LEU A 193 0.29 11.47 -13.94
N LYS A 194 0.28 12.42 -14.89
CA LYS A 194 -0.95 12.90 -15.56
C LYS A 194 -1.71 11.79 -16.29
N SER A 195 -1.00 10.73 -16.71
CA SER A 195 -1.58 9.54 -17.35
C SER A 195 -2.25 8.60 -16.35
N HIS A 196 -2.05 8.76 -15.04
CA HIS A 196 -2.69 7.93 -14.04
C HIS A 196 -4.21 8.18 -14.05
N PRO A 197 -5.06 7.14 -14.15
CA PRO A 197 -6.51 7.31 -14.28
C PRO A 197 -7.15 8.12 -13.15
N GLN A 198 -6.53 8.09 -11.96
CA GLN A 198 -7.00 8.79 -10.76
C GLN A 198 -6.11 9.98 -10.36
N HIS A 199 -5.32 10.55 -11.29
CA HIS A 199 -4.42 11.68 -11.00
C HIS A 199 -5.15 12.90 -10.40
N ASP A 200 -6.34 13.23 -10.91
CA ASP A 200 -7.12 14.35 -10.39
C ASP A 200 -7.61 14.11 -8.95
N LEU A 201 -7.97 12.86 -8.63
CA LEU A 201 -8.28 12.48 -7.25
C LEU A 201 -7.03 12.57 -6.37
N ALA A 202 -5.88 12.10 -6.85
CA ALA A 202 -4.62 12.18 -6.13
C ALA A 202 -4.32 13.62 -5.72
N LYS A 203 -4.38 14.58 -6.65
CA LYS A 203 -4.18 16.02 -6.38
C LYS A 203 -5.16 16.59 -5.36
N LYS A 204 -6.38 16.04 -5.30
CA LYS A 204 -7.44 16.53 -4.40
C LYS A 204 -7.23 16.09 -2.96
N GLN A 205 -6.69 14.89 -2.72
CA GLN A 205 -6.64 14.29 -1.37
C GLN A 205 -5.24 13.97 -0.85
N MET A 206 -4.20 14.10 -1.68
CA MET A 206 -2.81 13.78 -1.30
C MET A 206 -1.91 15.03 -1.35
N ASN A 207 -1.07 15.19 -0.34
CA ASN A 207 0.00 16.20 -0.30
C ASN A 207 1.27 15.71 -1.02
N TYR A 208 1.51 14.40 -0.99
CA TYR A 208 2.59 13.72 -1.68
C TYR A 208 2.04 12.48 -2.38
N PHE A 209 2.50 12.19 -3.60
CA PHE A 209 2.03 11.03 -4.38
C PHE A 209 2.67 9.69 -3.97
N GLY A 210 3.48 9.69 -2.92
CA GLY A 210 4.14 8.49 -2.38
C GLY A 210 5.51 8.21 -2.98
N SER A 211 6.27 7.33 -2.31
CA SER A 211 7.62 6.89 -2.71
C SER A 211 7.64 5.57 -3.48
N VAL A 212 6.47 4.97 -3.67
CA VAL A 212 6.29 3.69 -4.35
C VAL A 212 5.63 3.96 -5.70
N LEU A 213 6.16 3.31 -6.74
CA LEU A 213 5.57 3.24 -8.07
C LEU A 213 5.63 1.80 -8.56
N SER A 214 4.81 1.48 -9.55
CA SER A 214 4.91 0.20 -10.26
C SER A 214 5.01 0.43 -11.76
N PHE A 215 5.61 -0.51 -12.48
CA PHE A 215 5.69 -0.47 -13.93
C PHE A 215 5.66 -1.87 -14.53
N GLU A 216 5.23 -1.95 -15.79
CA GLU A 216 5.06 -3.19 -16.53
C GLU A 216 6.24 -3.36 -17.52
N ILE A 217 7.06 -4.40 -17.33
CA ILE A 217 8.16 -4.72 -18.24
C ILE A 217 7.70 -5.61 -19.40
N ALA A 218 8.07 -5.26 -20.63
CA ALA A 218 7.80 -6.10 -21.79
C ALA A 218 8.53 -7.45 -21.69
N GLY A 219 7.87 -8.54 -22.10
CA GLY A 219 8.43 -9.89 -22.08
C GLY A 219 8.11 -10.72 -20.82
N GLY A 220 7.27 -10.20 -19.92
CA GLY A 220 6.71 -10.95 -18.79
C GLY A 220 7.75 -11.45 -17.79
N LYS A 221 7.41 -12.55 -17.11
CA LYS A 221 8.17 -13.08 -15.98
C LYS A 221 9.64 -13.37 -16.29
N SER A 222 9.94 -13.82 -17.51
CA SER A 222 11.32 -14.11 -17.92
C SER A 222 12.15 -12.82 -18.05
N ALA A 223 11.58 -11.78 -18.68
CA ALA A 223 12.23 -10.48 -18.78
C ALA A 223 12.39 -9.83 -17.40
N ALA A 224 11.36 -9.91 -16.54
CA ALA A 224 11.42 -9.43 -15.16
C ALA A 224 12.55 -10.11 -14.38
N ALA A 225 12.71 -11.44 -14.49
CA ALA A 225 13.78 -12.16 -13.81
C ALA A 225 15.19 -11.75 -14.30
N LYS A 226 15.39 -11.62 -15.61
CA LYS A 226 16.67 -11.14 -16.19
C LYS A 226 16.99 -9.72 -15.73
N PHE A 227 16.00 -8.84 -15.81
CA PHE A 227 16.12 -7.44 -15.38
C PHE A 227 16.52 -7.35 -13.90
N LEU A 228 15.83 -8.07 -13.01
CA LEU A 228 16.14 -8.10 -11.58
C LEU A 228 17.55 -8.63 -11.29
N GLY A 229 18.03 -9.61 -12.06
CA GLY A 229 19.39 -10.15 -11.92
C GLY A 229 20.50 -9.22 -12.44
N ALA A 230 20.16 -8.25 -13.28
CA ALA A 230 21.12 -7.31 -13.88
C ALA A 230 21.40 -6.07 -13.01
N LEU A 231 20.48 -5.72 -12.09
CA LEU A 231 20.62 -4.58 -11.17
C LEU A 231 21.86 -4.71 -10.27
N LYS A 232 22.50 -3.57 -9.98
CA LYS A 232 23.73 -3.47 -9.17
C LYS A 232 23.57 -2.58 -7.95
N LEU A 233 22.71 -1.58 -8.01
CA LEU A 233 22.39 -0.68 -6.91
C LEU A 233 21.08 -1.09 -6.24
N ILE A 234 20.03 -1.21 -7.04
CA ILE A 234 18.67 -1.52 -6.59
C ILE A 234 18.61 -2.97 -6.15
N ARG A 235 18.07 -3.22 -4.95
CA ARG A 235 18.03 -4.56 -4.36
C ARG A 235 16.67 -5.23 -4.58
N PRO A 236 16.63 -6.48 -5.10
CA PRO A 236 15.41 -7.28 -5.10
C PRO A 236 14.99 -7.62 -3.66
N ALA A 237 13.92 -7.00 -3.16
CA ALA A 237 13.39 -7.25 -1.82
C ALA A 237 11.90 -6.86 -1.72
N VAL A 238 11.16 -7.54 -0.84
CA VAL A 238 9.70 -7.41 -0.74
C VAL A 238 9.20 -6.25 0.13
N THR A 239 10.07 -5.65 0.95
CA THR A 239 9.71 -4.50 1.80
C THR A 239 9.74 -3.18 1.03
N LEU A 240 9.40 -2.07 1.70
CA LEU A 240 9.31 -0.73 1.10
C LEU A 240 9.45 0.37 2.16
N GLY A 241 9.68 1.61 1.71
CA GLY A 241 9.67 2.82 2.53
C GLY A 241 10.95 3.13 3.32
N GLY A 242 11.96 2.27 3.22
CA GLY A 242 13.29 2.48 3.81
C GLY A 242 14.23 3.36 2.98
N PRO A 243 15.48 3.54 3.42
CA PRO A 243 16.43 4.43 2.76
C PRO A 243 17.04 3.82 1.50
N GLU A 244 17.08 2.50 1.36
CA GLU A 244 17.52 1.82 0.14
C GLU A 244 16.39 1.70 -0.89
N THR A 245 16.74 1.83 -2.18
CA THR A 245 15.84 1.54 -3.28
C THR A 245 15.67 0.04 -3.45
N LEU A 246 14.42 -0.42 -3.33
CA LEU A 246 14.05 -1.84 -3.39
C LEU A 246 13.08 -2.09 -4.53
N ILE A 247 13.19 -3.26 -5.16
CA ILE A 247 12.29 -3.67 -6.23
C ILE A 247 11.78 -5.08 -6.00
N SER A 248 10.55 -5.36 -6.43
CA SER A 248 9.99 -6.72 -6.37
C SER A 248 9.09 -7.03 -7.55
N HIS A 249 9.18 -8.25 -8.07
CA HIS A 249 8.21 -8.80 -8.99
C HIS A 249 7.06 -9.42 -8.19
N SER A 250 5.92 -8.74 -8.18
CA SER A 250 4.85 -9.02 -7.19
C SER A 250 4.19 -10.38 -7.40
N ALA A 251 4.02 -10.80 -8.67
CA ALA A 251 3.42 -12.08 -9.02
C ALA A 251 4.23 -13.31 -8.54
N SER A 252 5.56 -13.21 -8.47
CA SER A 252 6.44 -14.31 -8.01
C SER A 252 6.95 -14.15 -6.58
N SER A 253 6.52 -13.12 -5.84
CA SER A 253 6.99 -12.85 -4.48
C SER A 253 5.83 -12.65 -3.52
N THR A 254 5.47 -11.41 -3.22
CA THR A 254 4.48 -11.01 -2.20
C THR A 254 3.08 -11.55 -2.45
N HIS A 255 2.72 -11.80 -3.71
CA HIS A 255 1.40 -12.29 -4.10
C HIS A 255 1.48 -13.69 -4.72
N ASN A 256 2.55 -14.45 -4.46
CA ASN A 256 2.71 -15.79 -5.02
C ASN A 256 1.56 -16.74 -4.62
N SER A 257 1.06 -16.63 -3.38
CA SER A 257 -0.04 -17.41 -2.83
C SER A 257 -1.44 -16.98 -3.30
N VAL A 258 -1.56 -15.90 -4.06
CA VAL A 258 -2.83 -15.47 -4.66
C VAL A 258 -3.13 -16.35 -5.87
N ASP A 259 -4.36 -16.85 -5.99
CA ASP A 259 -4.78 -17.69 -7.12
C ASP A 259 -4.78 -16.89 -8.45
N ALA A 260 -4.68 -17.59 -9.57
CA ALA A 260 -4.53 -16.96 -10.88
C ALA A 260 -5.74 -16.09 -11.27
N GLU A 261 -6.95 -16.47 -10.88
CA GLU A 261 -8.17 -15.71 -11.18
C GLU A 261 -8.18 -14.39 -10.43
N THR A 262 -7.84 -14.41 -9.13
CA THR A 262 -7.68 -13.20 -8.32
C THR A 262 -6.56 -12.32 -8.87
N LYS A 263 -5.41 -12.88 -9.27
CA LYS A 263 -4.31 -12.11 -9.90
C LYS A 263 -4.79 -11.34 -11.13
N VAL A 264 -5.53 -11.99 -12.02
CA VAL A 264 -6.10 -11.33 -13.21
C VAL A 264 -7.09 -10.23 -12.81
N LYS A 265 -7.98 -10.50 -11.86
CA LYS A 265 -8.99 -9.53 -11.38
C LYS A 265 -8.37 -8.32 -10.69
N THR A 266 -7.24 -8.49 -10.01
CA THR A 266 -6.52 -7.41 -9.33
C THR A 266 -5.46 -6.73 -10.21
N GLY A 267 -5.36 -7.13 -11.49
CA GLY A 267 -4.41 -6.57 -12.45
C GLY A 267 -2.94 -6.96 -12.17
N LEU A 268 -2.72 -7.98 -11.34
CA LEU A 268 -1.39 -8.48 -11.04
C LEU A 268 -0.87 -9.34 -12.20
N THR A 269 -0.06 -8.74 -13.06
CA THR A 269 0.53 -9.43 -14.21
C THR A 269 1.90 -10.02 -13.89
N ASP A 270 2.37 -10.90 -14.77
CA ASP A 270 3.76 -11.41 -14.77
C ASP A 270 4.79 -10.37 -15.25
N SER A 271 4.36 -9.16 -15.60
CA SER A 271 5.20 -8.05 -16.04
C SER A 271 5.36 -6.99 -14.94
N LEU A 272 4.56 -7.06 -13.87
CA LEU A 272 4.45 -5.99 -12.89
C LEU A 272 5.61 -5.99 -11.88
N LEU A 273 6.40 -4.93 -11.92
CA LEU A 273 7.49 -4.63 -10.99
C LEU A 273 7.09 -3.47 -10.10
N ARG A 274 7.18 -3.66 -8.77
CA ARG A 274 6.98 -2.60 -7.78
C ARG A 274 8.32 -2.07 -7.31
N LEU A 275 8.55 -0.78 -7.47
CA LEU A 275 9.74 -0.05 -7.04
C LEU A 275 9.42 0.80 -5.81
N SER A 276 10.12 0.56 -4.71
CA SER A 276 10.16 1.44 -3.54
C SER A 276 11.40 2.31 -3.64
N VAL A 277 11.21 3.59 -3.92
CA VAL A 277 12.31 4.54 -4.15
C VAL A 277 12.94 4.96 -2.81
N GLY A 278 14.26 4.80 -2.72
CA GLY A 278 15.07 5.14 -1.56
C GLY A 278 15.60 6.58 -1.59
N LEU A 279 16.69 6.82 -0.85
CA LEU A 279 17.30 8.14 -0.66
C LEU A 279 18.56 8.34 -1.51
N GLU A 280 18.92 7.38 -2.35
CA GLU A 280 20.06 7.49 -3.26
C GLU A 280 19.91 8.70 -4.22
N ALA A 281 20.98 9.03 -4.92
CA ALA A 281 20.88 10.01 -6.00
C ALA A 281 19.96 9.44 -7.10
N CYS A 282 18.92 10.18 -7.48
CA CYS A 282 17.94 9.74 -8.48
C CYS A 282 18.61 9.33 -9.80
N VAL A 283 19.68 10.02 -10.19
CA VAL A 283 20.46 9.73 -11.40
C VAL A 283 21.17 8.37 -11.35
N ASP A 284 21.56 7.91 -10.17
CA ASP A 284 22.22 6.61 -10.01
C ASP A 284 21.19 5.48 -10.06
N ILE A 285 19.99 5.70 -9.49
CA ILE A 285 18.85 4.79 -9.63
C ILE A 285 18.47 4.66 -11.11
N GLN A 286 18.33 5.78 -11.83
CA GLN A 286 18.05 5.79 -13.27
C GLN A 286 19.13 5.04 -14.08
N ARG A 287 20.41 5.25 -13.75
CA ARG A 287 21.53 4.58 -14.42
C ARG A 287 21.47 3.06 -14.21
N ASP A 288 21.20 2.61 -13.00
CA ASP A 288 21.09 1.18 -12.69
C ASP A 288 19.92 0.53 -13.43
N LEU A 289 18.75 1.18 -13.45
CA LEU A 289 17.59 0.74 -14.25
C LEU A 289 17.94 0.67 -15.75
N ALA A 290 18.56 1.71 -16.30
CA ALA A 290 18.94 1.77 -17.71
C ALA A 290 19.93 0.65 -18.10
N MET A 291 20.93 0.40 -17.25
CA MET A 291 21.88 -0.69 -17.44
C MET A 291 21.19 -2.06 -17.40
N ALA A 292 20.28 -2.27 -16.45
CA ALA A 292 19.53 -3.51 -16.35
C ALA A 292 18.59 -3.72 -17.55
N PHE A 293 17.92 -2.68 -18.05
CA PHE A 293 17.12 -2.77 -19.28
C PHE A 293 17.98 -3.12 -20.51
N ALA A 294 19.19 -2.57 -20.63
CA ALA A 294 20.09 -2.88 -21.73
C ALA A 294 20.61 -4.34 -21.72
N GLN A 295 20.72 -4.96 -20.54
CA GLN A 295 21.17 -6.37 -20.40
C GLN A 295 20.03 -7.39 -20.47
N ALA A 296 18.79 -6.97 -20.21
CA ALA A 296 17.62 -7.85 -20.20
C ALA A 296 16.99 -8.06 -21.59
N ASN A 297 17.22 -7.11 -22.51
CA ASN A 297 16.88 -7.21 -23.94
C ASN A 297 17.85 -8.15 -24.67
#